data_AF-N1MPU8-F1
#
_entry.id   AF-N1MPU8-F1
#
_cell.length_a   1.000
_cell.length_b   1.000
_cell.length_c   1.000
_cell.angle_alpha   90.00
_cell.angle_beta   90.00
_cell.angle_gamma   90.00
#
_symmetry.space_group_name_H-M   'P 1'
#
loop_
_entity.id
_entity.type
_entity.pdbx_description
1 polymer ?
#
loop_
_entity_poly.entity_id
_entity_poly.type
_entity_poly.pdbx_seq_one_letter_code
_entity_poly.pdbx_strand_id
1 'polypeptide(L)' 'MFSICSISFMERIERDELSAILLAAPGWARVGLTMPDERMRERAADTLAATIIEQLERTPAPDPNQFRLPL' A
#
# COMPACT_ATOMS: atom_id res chain seq x y z
N MET A 1 16.86 -22.57 -17.68
CA MET A 1 18.21 -22.06 -17.40
C MET A 1 18.14 -20.53 -17.47
N PHE A 2 18.10 -19.90 -16.29
CA PHE A 2 18.26 -18.46 -16.01
C PHE A 2 17.33 -17.44 -16.69
N SER A 3 16.21 -17.14 -16.02
CA SER A 3 15.53 -15.84 -16.14
C SER A 3 14.99 -15.41 -14.76
N ILE A 4 15.86 -15.49 -13.75
CA ILE A 4 15.55 -15.16 -12.35
C ILE A 4 16.61 -14.15 -11.89
N CYS A 5 16.62 -12.93 -12.43
CA CYS A 5 17.59 -11.92 -11.98
C CYS A 5 17.19 -10.45 -12.20
N SER A 6 15.90 -10.10 -12.28
CA SER A 6 15.52 -8.67 -12.34
C SER A 6 14.23 -8.26 -11.64
N ILE A 7 13.63 -9.12 -10.82
CA ILE A 7 12.52 -8.69 -9.94
C ILE A 7 12.99 -8.85 -8.49
N SER A 8 14.01 -8.07 -8.14
CA SER A 8 14.26 -7.78 -6.73
C SER A 8 13.08 -6.97 -6.22
N PHE A 9 12.24 -7.60 -5.41
CA PHE A 9 11.39 -6.96 -4.41
C PHE A 9 10.43 -5.87 -4.94
N MET A 10 9.46 -6.28 -5.74
CA MET A 10 8.18 -5.57 -5.76
C MET A 10 7.17 -6.57 -5.23
N GLU A 11 6.93 -6.53 -3.92
CA GLU A 11 5.79 -7.24 -3.33
C GLU A 11 4.57 -6.89 -4.17
N ARG A 12 4.00 -7.91 -4.82
CA ARG A 12 2.80 -7.75 -5.62
C ARG A 12 1.68 -7.51 -4.62
N ILE A 13 1.25 -6.25 -4.52
CA ILE A 13 0.07 -5.89 -3.75
C ILE A 13 -1.14 -6.48 -4.47
N GLU A 14 -1.90 -7.30 -3.78
CA GLU A 14 -3.12 -7.87 -4.34
C GLU A 14 -4.16 -6.78 -4.58
N ARG A 15 -4.94 -6.90 -5.66
CA ARG A 15 -5.90 -5.85 -6.04
C ARG A 15 -6.91 -5.56 -4.93
N ASP A 16 -7.39 -6.61 -4.26
CA ASP A 16 -8.38 -6.51 -3.19
C ASP A 16 -7.80 -5.82 -1.95
N GLU A 17 -6.53 -6.08 -1.65
CA GLU A 17 -5.80 -5.43 -0.57
C GLU A 17 -5.60 -3.93 -0.86
N LEU A 18 -5.15 -3.58 -2.06
CA LEU A 18 -5.02 -2.18 -2.47
C LEU A 18 -6.37 -1.47 -2.43
N SER A 19 -7.44 -2.13 -2.88
CA SER A 19 -8.79 -1.57 -2.81
C SER A 19 -9.22 -1.32 -1.37
N ALA A 20 -8.92 -2.23 -0.44
CA ALA A 20 -9.23 -2.05 0.97
C ALA A 20 -8.48 -0.86 1.57
N ILE A 21 -7.19 -0.71 1.25
CA ILE A 21 -6.36 0.43 1.67
C ILE A 21 -6.95 1.75 1.15
N LEU A 22 -7.33 1.81 -0.13
CA LEU A 22 -7.94 3.00 -0.73
C LEU A 22 -9.27 3.37 -0.05
N LEU A 23 -10.09 2.39 0.32
CA LEU A 23 -11.35 2.61 1.03
C LEU A 23 -11.16 3.03 2.49
N ALA A 24 -10.07 2.59 3.12
CA ALA A 24 -9.70 2.97 4.48
C ALA A 24 -9.07 4.36 4.58
N ALA A 25 -8.58 4.92 3.47
CA ALA A 25 -7.98 6.25 3.44
C ALA A 25 -8.97 7.35 3.89
N PRO A 26 -8.46 8.48 4.45
CA PRO A 26 -9.30 9.59 4.89
C PRO A 26 -10.30 10.03 3.80
N GLY A 27 -11.58 10.18 4.17
CA GLY A 27 -12.64 10.52 3.21
C GLY A 27 -12.38 11.81 2.43
N TRP A 28 -11.78 12.81 3.10
CA TRP A 28 -11.39 14.07 2.47
C TRP A 28 -10.32 13.89 1.38
N ALA A 29 -9.38 12.94 1.54
CA ALA A 29 -8.31 12.69 0.58
C ALA A 29 -8.87 12.05 -0.70
N ARG A 30 -9.80 11.09 -0.56
CA ARG A 30 -10.50 10.50 -1.71
C ARG A 30 -11.27 11.53 -2.53
N VAL A 31 -11.98 12.44 -1.86
CA VAL A 31 -12.71 13.54 -2.52
C VAL A 31 -11.73 14.57 -3.11
N GLY A 32 -10.68 14.90 -2.35
CA GLY A 32 -9.67 15.90 -2.68
C GLY A 32 -8.93 15.64 -3.98
N LEU A 33 -8.74 14.36 -4.37
CA LEU A 33 -8.15 13.99 -5.66
C LEU A 33 -8.88 14.57 -6.88
N THR A 34 -10.18 14.82 -6.75
CA THR A 34 -11.03 15.37 -7.82
C THR A 34 -11.34 16.84 -7.66
N MET A 35 -10.76 17.50 -6.64
CA MET A 35 -11.04 18.91 -6.38
C MET A 35 -10.41 19.81 -7.47
N PRO A 36 -11.08 20.92 -7.84
CA PRO A 36 -10.53 21.87 -8.80
C PRO A 36 -9.29 22.58 -8.26
N ASP A 37 -9.26 22.85 -6.94
CA ASP A 37 -8.11 23.44 -6.26
C ASP A 37 -6.90 22.49 -6.33
N GLU A 38 -5.83 22.96 -6.98
CA GLU A 38 -4.62 22.17 -7.21
C GLU A 38 -3.90 21.79 -5.93
N ARG A 39 -3.78 22.72 -4.99
CA ARG A 39 -3.09 22.46 -3.71
C ARG A 39 -3.86 21.44 -2.88
N MET A 40 -5.19 21.49 -2.92
CA MET A 40 -6.03 20.49 -2.25
C MET A 40 -5.85 19.10 -2.88
N ARG A 41 -5.79 19.04 -4.22
CA ARG A 41 -5.56 17.81 -4.96
C ARG A 41 -4.19 17.19 -4.68
N GLU A 42 -3.14 18.01 -4.61
CA GLU A 42 -1.79 17.57 -4.23
C GLU A 42 -1.76 17.02 -2.79
N ARG A 43 -2.31 17.77 -1.82
CA ARG A 43 -2.38 17.32 -0.42
C ARG A 43 -3.15 16.02 -0.26
N ALA A 44 -4.21 15.85 -1.04
CA ALA A 44 -4.98 14.62 -1.07
C ALA A 44 -4.16 13.45 -1.61
N ALA A 45 -3.41 13.67 -2.70
CA ALA A 45 -2.51 12.66 -3.25
C ALA A 45 -1.42 12.25 -2.25
N ASP A 46 -0.76 13.22 -1.60
CA ASP A 46 0.26 12.95 -0.58
C ASP A 46 -0.29 12.14 0.60
N THR A 47 -1.48 12.50 1.08
CA THR A 47 -2.13 11.78 2.19
C THR A 47 -2.48 10.34 1.79
N LEU A 48 -2.98 10.16 0.57
CA LEU A 48 -3.32 8.83 0.06
C LEU A 48 -2.07 7.96 -0.09
N ALA A 49 -0.98 8.53 -0.62
CA ALA A 49 0.30 7.85 -0.74
C ALA A 49 0.87 7.46 0.63
N ALA A 50 0.86 8.38 1.61
CA ALA A 50 1.29 8.09 2.98
C ALA A 50 0.47 6.96 3.62
N THR A 51 -0.85 6.95 3.41
CA THR A 51 -1.74 5.89 3.90
C THR A 51 -1.38 4.53 3.28
N ILE A 52 -1.09 4.49 1.98
CA ILE A 52 -0.70 3.26 1.29
C ILE A 52 0.62 2.74 1.87
N ILE A 53 1.63 3.60 2.00
CA ILE A 53 2.94 3.24 2.54
C ILE A 53 2.80 2.70 3.97
N GLU A 54 2.07 3.40 4.84
CA GLU A 54 1.86 2.98 6.23
C GLU A 54 1.21 1.58 6.32
N GLN A 55 0.25 1.30 5.43
CA GLN A 55 -0.44 0.02 5.42
C GLN A 55 0.44 -1.12 4.88
N LEU A 56 1.30 -0.85 3.91
CA LEU A 56 2.23 -1.84 3.35
C LEU A 56 3.40 -2.14 4.29
N GLU A 57 3.88 -1.13 5.02
CA GLU A 57 4.94 -1.32 6.03
C GLU A 57 4.45 -2.05 7.28
N ARG A 58 3.13 -2.13 7.49
CA ARG A 58 2.56 -2.90 8.59
C ARG A 58 2.82 -4.38 8.34
N THR A 59 3.88 -4.90 8.97
CA THR A 59 4.21 -6.33 8.94
C THR A 59 2.98 -7.13 9.41
N PRO A 60 2.46 -8.05 8.59
CA PRO A 60 1.37 -8.91 9.04
C PRO A 60 1.83 -9.68 10.27
N ALA A 61 0.94 -9.80 11.25
CA ALA A 61 1.25 -10.58 12.44
C ALA A 61 1.72 -11.99 12.03
N PRO A 62 2.76 -12.56 12.66
CA PRO A 62 3.21 -13.90 12.33
C PRO A 62 2.03 -14.86 12.39
N ASP A 63 1.79 -15.61 11.31
CA ASP A 63 0.72 -16.61 11.29
C ASP A 63 1.01 -17.63 12.42
N PRO A 64 0.08 -17.89 13.34
CA PRO A 64 0.29 -18.84 14.44
C PRO A 64 0.62 -20.26 13.95
N ASN A 65 0.30 -20.60 12.70
CA ASN A 65 0.62 -21.88 12.07
C ASN A 65 1.94 -21.85 11.27
N GLN A 66 2.67 -20.74 11.25
CA GLN A 66 3.94 -20.66 10.55
C GLN A 66 5.07 -21.29 11.39
N PHE A 67 5.74 -22.30 10.82
CA PHE A 67 6.90 -22.92 11.46
C PHE A 67 8.05 -21.92 11.57
N ARG A 68 8.68 -21.86 12.76
CA ARG A 68 9.91 -21.08 12.96
C ARG A 68 11.05 -21.73 12.19
N LEU A 69 11.65 -20.98 11.28
CA LEU A 69 12.82 -21.44 10.54
C LEU A 69 14.02 -21.54 11.52
N PRO A 70 14.81 -22.63 11.45
CA PRO A 70 16.04 -22.75 12.24
C PRO A 70 17.07 -21.73 11.76
N LEU A 71 17.82 -21.18 12.72
CA LEU A 71 18.92 -20.21 12.53
C LEU A 71 20.16 -20.89 11.92
#